data_AF-A0A133NBU7-F1
#
_entry.id   AF-A0A133NBU7-F1
#
_cell.length_a   1.000
_cell.length_b   1.000
_cell.length_c   1.000
_cell.angle_alpha   90.00
_cell.angle_beta   90.00
_cell.angle_gamma   90.00
#
_symmetry.space_group_name_H-M   'P 1'
#
loop_
_entity.id
_entity.type
_entity.pdbx_description
1 polymer ?
#
loop_
_entity_poly.entity_id
_entity_poly.type
_entity_poly.pdbx_seq_one_letter_code
_entity_poly.pdbx_strand_id
1 'polypeptide(L)'
;MLIGLIVSMAFLVVHELLHAMCFPREYTAEIFYSPAGLSIIHCAPISKTRYAIILVVPAVILGLLPLIIWTFIPFTNTTLSLILFIVSIGDLGGTSNDLYNFYQVIKVMPKNSFMITSKANCYYFFTRELNLFNKKIQYKLILDFYLMKIKRLFVISFSKL
;
A
#
# COMPACT_ATOMS: atom_id res chain seq x y z
N MET A 1 -20.65 -0.22 -18.51
CA MET A 1 -20.66 -0.52 -17.06
C MET A 1 -19.80 -1.74 -16.72
N LEU A 2 -20.15 -2.95 -17.19
CA LEU A 2 -19.40 -4.19 -16.88
C LEU A 2 -17.90 -4.11 -17.21
N ILE A 3 -17.55 -3.58 -18.39
CA ILE A 3 -16.14 -3.40 -18.79
C ILE A 3 -15.38 -2.53 -17.78
N GLY A 4 -15.96 -1.41 -17.32
CA GLY A 4 -15.33 -0.54 -16.33
C GLY A 4 -15.10 -1.23 -14.99
N LEU A 5 -16.03 -2.07 -14.55
CA LEU A 5 -15.87 -2.86 -13.33
C LEU A 5 -14.76 -3.90 -13.46
N ILE A 6 -14.71 -4.64 -14.57
CA ILE A 6 -13.65 -5.61 -14.84
C ILE A 6 -12.27 -4.93 -14.85
N VAL A 7 -12.19 -3.77 -15.52
CA VAL A 7 -10.95 -2.99 -15.58
C VAL A 7 -10.55 -2.52 -14.18
N SER A 8 -11.45 -1.95 -13.39
CA SER A 8 -11.17 -1.54 -12.00
C SER A 8 -10.66 -2.70 -11.14
N MET A 9 -11.27 -3.89 -11.25
CA MET A 9 -10.78 -5.08 -10.54
C MET A 9 -9.37 -5.48 -10.95
N ALA A 10 -9.00 -5.34 -12.24
CA ALA A 10 -7.63 -5.57 -12.69
C ALA A 10 -6.65 -4.53 -12.12
N PHE A 11 -7.10 -3.27 -11.95
CA PHE A 11 -6.31 -2.20 -11.35
C PHE A 11 -6.02 -2.41 -9.86
N LEU A 12 -6.73 -3.30 -9.15
CA LEU A 12 -6.34 -3.70 -7.79
C LEU A 12 -4.97 -4.38 -7.73
N VAL A 13 -4.54 -5.07 -8.79
CA VAL A 13 -3.18 -5.62 -8.87
C VAL A 13 -2.17 -4.48 -9.04
N VAL A 14 -2.49 -3.51 -9.90
CA VAL A 14 -1.64 -2.32 -10.12
C VAL A 14 -1.56 -1.47 -8.85
N HIS A 15 -2.64 -1.38 -8.09
CA HIS A 15 -2.71 -0.70 -6.80
C HIS A 15 -1.64 -1.22 -5.83
N GLU A 16 -1.56 -2.54 -5.65
CA GLU A 16 -0.57 -3.17 -4.78
C GLU A 16 0.87 -2.97 -5.31
N LEU A 17 1.05 -2.98 -6.63
CA LEU A 17 2.34 -2.67 -7.24
C LEU A 17 2.78 -1.21 -7.01
N LEU A 18 1.86 -0.26 -7.03
CA LEU A 18 2.14 1.15 -6.74
C LEU A 18 2.61 1.35 -5.29
N HIS A 19 2.01 0.63 -4.32
CA HIS A 19 2.52 0.58 -2.95
C HIS A 19 3.97 0.09 -2.93
N ALA A 20 4.24 -1.01 -3.62
CA ALA A 20 5.55 -1.64 -3.66
C ALA A 20 6.62 -0.74 -4.31
N MET A 21 6.28 0.00 -5.36
CA MET A 21 7.17 0.98 -6.01
C MET A 21 7.60 2.12 -5.08
N CYS A 22 6.81 2.42 -4.05
CA CYS A 22 7.12 3.47 -3.08
C CYS A 22 8.04 2.99 -1.94
N PHE A 23 8.33 1.69 -1.88
CA PHE A 23 9.26 1.15 -0.89
C PHE A 23 10.71 1.56 -1.20
N PRO A 24 11.57 1.70 -0.18
CA PRO A 24 13.00 1.86 -0.40
C PRO A 24 13.57 0.68 -1.22
N ARG A 25 14.45 0.96 -2.18
CA ARG A 25 15.05 -0.05 -3.07
C ARG A 25 15.74 -1.20 -2.33
N GLU A 26 16.28 -0.92 -1.15
CA GLU A 26 17.01 -1.90 -0.35
C GLU A 26 16.07 -2.84 0.43
N TYR A 27 14.77 -2.58 0.46
CA TYR A 27 13.83 -3.30 1.30
C TYR A 27 13.19 -4.46 0.53
N THR A 28 12.90 -5.54 1.25
CA THR A 28 12.08 -6.63 0.74
C THR A 28 10.61 -6.35 1.05
N ALA A 29 9.73 -6.81 0.16
CA ALA A 29 8.31 -6.84 0.41
C ALA A 29 7.77 -8.26 0.36
N GLU A 30 6.67 -8.48 1.08
CA GLU A 30 5.94 -9.73 1.07
C GLU A 30 4.53 -9.50 0.55
N ILE A 31 4.10 -10.38 -0.34
CA ILE A 31 2.71 -10.47 -0.76
C ILE A 31 2.00 -11.45 0.16
N PHE A 32 0.90 -11.02 0.77
CA PHE A 32 0.01 -11.90 1.50
C PHE A 32 -1.43 -11.72 1.05
N TYR A 33 -2.24 -12.74 1.36
CA TYR A 33 -3.67 -12.72 1.16
C TYR A 33 -4.36 -12.68 2.52
N SER A 34 -5.35 -11.80 2.65
CA SER A 34 -6.21 -11.66 3.82
C SER A 34 -7.68 -11.62 3.39
N PRO A 35 -8.65 -11.66 4.31
CA PRO A 35 -10.05 -11.44 3.97
C PRO A 35 -10.33 -10.08 3.30
N ALA A 36 -9.42 -9.10 3.47
CA ALA A 36 -9.50 -7.80 2.79
C ALA A 36 -8.95 -7.83 1.35
N GLY A 37 -8.32 -8.93 0.92
CA GLY A 37 -7.73 -9.08 -0.40
C GLY A 37 -6.23 -9.37 -0.39
N LEU A 38 -5.61 -9.18 -1.54
CA LEU A 38 -4.16 -9.26 -1.73
C LEU A 38 -3.52 -7.97 -1.21
N SER A 39 -2.40 -8.08 -0.51
CA SER A 39 -1.70 -6.91 0.03
C SER A 39 -0.20 -7.11 -0.03
N ILE A 40 0.53 -6.02 -0.28
CA ILE A 40 1.99 -5.99 -0.27
C ILE A 40 2.48 -5.20 0.94
N ILE A 41 3.25 -5.85 1.81
CA ILE A 41 3.86 -5.23 3.00
C ILE A 41 5.37 -5.17 2.90
N HIS A 42 5.92 -4.14 3.51
CA HIS A 42 7.35 -3.95 3.67
C HIS A 42 7.87 -4.76 4.85
N CYS A 43 9.05 -5.38 4.71
CA CYS A 43 9.67 -6.19 5.77
C CYS A 43 10.67 -5.41 6.64
N ALA A 44 10.77 -4.09 6.48
CA ALA A 44 11.75 -3.26 7.17
C ALA A 44 11.13 -1.93 7.62
N PRO A 45 11.62 -1.30 8.71
CA PRO A 45 10.97 -0.13 9.29
C PRO A 45 10.85 1.06 8.33
N ILE A 46 9.65 1.62 8.19
CA ILE A 46 9.38 2.78 7.33
C ILE A 46 9.04 4.01 8.18
N SER A 47 9.67 5.15 7.90
CA SER A 47 9.35 6.41 8.58
C SER A 47 7.88 6.80 8.40
N LYS A 48 7.28 7.48 9.39
CA LYS A 48 5.91 8.03 9.33
C LYS A 48 5.58 8.68 7.98
N THR A 49 6.43 9.61 7.53
CA THR A 49 6.20 10.39 6.30
C THR A 49 6.16 9.49 5.07
N ARG A 50 7.13 8.58 4.93
CA ARG A 50 7.17 7.66 3.80
C ARG A 50 5.97 6.71 3.81
N TYR A 51 5.58 6.20 4.97
CA TYR A 51 4.40 5.32 5.06
C TYR A 51 3.11 6.07 4.70
N ALA A 52 2.96 7.31 5.14
CA ALA A 52 1.84 8.16 4.74
C ALA A 52 1.78 8.39 3.22
N ILE A 53 2.93 8.55 2.56
CA ILE A 53 3.00 8.68 1.09
C ILE A 53 2.57 7.37 0.42
N ILE A 54 3.15 6.24 0.84
CA ILE A 54 2.81 4.90 0.31
C ILE A 54 1.29 4.72 0.26
N LEU A 55 0.61 4.98 1.38
CA LEU A 55 -0.85 4.80 1.49
C LEU A 55 -1.68 5.65 0.51
N VAL A 56 -1.22 6.84 0.14
CA VAL A 56 -2.01 7.79 -0.66
C VAL A 56 -1.73 7.67 -2.16
N VAL A 57 -0.57 7.13 -2.55
CA VAL A 57 -0.13 7.07 -3.95
C VAL A 57 -1.14 6.34 -4.85
N PRO A 58 -1.67 5.14 -4.51
CA PRO A 58 -2.64 4.48 -5.37
C PRO A 58 -3.95 5.26 -5.52
N ALA A 59 -4.44 5.87 -4.43
CA ALA A 59 -5.65 6.69 -4.46
C ALA A 59 -5.51 7.90 -5.39
N VAL A 60 -4.33 8.52 -5.41
CA VAL A 60 -4.02 9.65 -6.28
C VAL A 60 -3.89 9.21 -7.74
N ILE A 61 -3.09 8.17 -8.01
CA ILE A 61 -2.72 7.78 -9.38
C ILE A 61 -3.85 7.05 -10.09
N LEU A 62 -4.57 6.15 -9.41
CA LEU A 62 -5.62 5.32 -10.03
C LEU A 62 -7.02 5.93 -9.86
N GLY A 63 -7.21 6.73 -8.81
CA GLY A 63 -8.50 7.31 -8.48
C GLY A 63 -8.65 8.77 -8.91
N LEU A 64 -7.97 9.67 -8.19
CA LEU A 64 -8.12 11.12 -8.36
C LEU A 64 -7.66 11.61 -9.72
N LEU A 65 -6.48 11.17 -10.19
CA LEU A 65 -5.93 11.64 -11.46
C LEU A 65 -6.82 11.24 -12.66
N PRO A 66 -7.27 9.97 -12.79
CA PRO A 66 -8.22 9.57 -13.82
C PRO A 66 -9.56 10.29 -13.72
N LEU A 67 -10.04 10.58 -12.50
CA LEU A 67 -11.26 11.36 -12.30
C LEU A 67 -11.12 12.81 -12.78
N ILE A 68 -9.96 13.44 -12.53
CA ILE A 68 -9.66 14.78 -13.05
C ILE A 68 -9.63 14.75 -14.58
N ILE A 69 -8.94 13.76 -15.18
CA ILE A 69 -8.89 13.59 -16.64
C ILE A 69 -10.31 13.41 -17.22
N TRP A 70 -11.16 12.64 -16.55
CA TRP A 70 -12.54 12.42 -16.95
C TRP A 70 -13.35 13.72 -17.09
N THR A 71 -13.10 14.73 -16.26
CA THR A 71 -13.81 16.03 -16.36
C THR A 71 -13.59 16.77 -17.69
N PHE A 72 -12.55 16.42 -18.43
CA PHE A 72 -12.23 16.99 -19.74
C PHE A 72 -12.73 16.13 -20.91
N ILE A 73 -13.31 14.95 -20.65
CA ILE A 73 -13.83 14.08 -21.71
C ILE A 73 -15.22 14.58 -22.14
N PRO A 74 -15.42 14.89 -23.44
CA PRO A 74 -16.73 15.29 -23.94
C PRO A 74 -17.78 14.19 -23.73
N PHE A 75 -18.98 14.58 -23.28
CA PHE A 75 -20.10 13.66 -23.08
C PHE A 75 -20.57 12.96 -24.36
N THR A 76 -20.11 13.41 -25.54
CA THR A 76 -20.35 12.73 -26.82
C THR A 76 -19.70 11.35 -26.88
N ASN A 77 -18.62 11.10 -26.13
CA ASN A 77 -18.02 9.78 -25.98
C ASN A 77 -18.52 9.11 -24.69
N THR A 78 -19.81 8.74 -24.69
CA THR A 78 -20.51 8.18 -23.52
C THR A 78 -19.87 6.89 -23.00
N THR A 79 -19.37 6.03 -23.90
CA THR A 79 -18.74 4.77 -23.51
C THR A 79 -17.41 4.97 -22.80
N LEU A 80 -16.50 5.79 -23.36
CA LEU A 80 -15.21 6.07 -22.74
C LEU A 80 -15.39 6.82 -21.42
N SER A 81 -16.27 7.83 -21.41
CA SER A 81 -16.61 8.61 -20.23
C SER A 81 -17.11 7.71 -19.10
N LEU A 82 -18.04 6.79 -19.39
CA LEU A 82 -18.56 5.85 -18.40
C LEU A 82 -17.51 4.86 -17.88
N ILE A 83 -16.66 4.33 -18.77
CA ILE A 83 -15.58 3.40 -18.36
C ILE A 83 -14.60 4.12 -17.44
N LEU A 84 -14.10 5.29 -17.84
CA LEU A 84 -13.11 6.03 -17.04
C LEU A 84 -13.70 6.46 -15.70
N PHE A 85 -14.95 6.91 -15.66
CA PHE A 85 -15.63 7.25 -14.42
C PHE A 85 -15.74 6.05 -13.46
N ILE A 86 -16.19 4.89 -13.95
CA ILE A 86 -16.32 3.67 -13.15
C ILE A 86 -14.97 3.21 -12.63
N VAL A 87 -13.93 3.22 -13.46
CA VAL A 87 -12.56 2.85 -13.04
C VAL A 87 -12.07 3.79 -11.95
N SER A 88 -12.20 5.11 -12.16
CA SER A 88 -11.74 6.11 -11.19
C SER A 88 -12.43 5.99 -9.84
N ILE A 89 -13.76 5.88 -9.82
CA ILE A 89 -14.54 5.75 -8.57
C ILE A 89 -14.35 4.37 -7.94
N GLY A 90 -14.27 3.32 -8.74
CA GLY A 90 -14.02 1.96 -8.28
C GLY A 90 -12.67 1.85 -7.57
N ASP A 91 -11.62 2.40 -8.18
CA ASP A 91 -10.26 2.36 -7.63
C ASP A 91 -10.13 3.27 -6.40
N LEU A 92 -10.83 4.42 -6.35
CA LEU A 92 -10.97 5.20 -5.11
C LEU A 92 -11.62 4.38 -3.99
N GLY A 93 -12.69 3.65 -4.29
CA GLY A 93 -13.33 2.73 -3.34
C GLY A 93 -12.36 1.65 -2.85
N GLY A 94 -11.55 1.10 -3.76
CA GLY A 94 -10.50 0.12 -3.45
C GLY A 94 -9.43 0.65 -2.48
N THR A 95 -9.24 1.97 -2.41
CA THR A 95 -8.25 2.61 -1.51
C THR A 95 -8.80 2.96 -0.12
N SER A 96 -10.06 2.60 0.19
CA SER A 96 -10.72 2.97 1.44
C SER A 96 -9.94 2.55 2.71
N ASN A 97 -9.37 1.35 2.72
CA ASN A 97 -8.54 0.87 3.82
C ASN A 97 -7.23 1.67 3.96
N ASP A 98 -6.63 2.08 2.84
CA ASP A 98 -5.39 2.87 2.85
C ASP A 98 -5.63 4.28 3.36
N LEU A 99 -6.73 4.92 2.95
CA LEU A 99 -7.13 6.24 3.43
C LEU A 99 -7.47 6.20 4.93
N TYR A 100 -8.09 5.13 5.40
CA TYR A 100 -8.29 4.91 6.84
C TYR A 100 -6.96 4.80 7.57
N ASN A 101 -6.03 3.98 7.06
CA ASN A 101 -4.69 3.84 7.64
C ASN A 101 -3.91 5.16 7.59
N PHE A 102 -4.07 5.96 6.52
CA PHE A 102 -3.43 7.26 6.39
C PHE A 102 -3.92 8.20 7.48
N TYR A 103 -5.24 8.26 7.70
CA TYR A 103 -5.82 9.01 8.80
C TYR A 103 -5.25 8.56 10.17
N GLN A 104 -5.15 7.25 10.40
CA GLN A 104 -4.55 6.71 11.63
C GLN A 104 -3.08 7.10 11.78
N VAL A 105 -2.28 7.04 10.72
CA VAL A 105 -0.87 7.47 10.72
C VAL A 105 -0.76 8.94 11.09
N ILE A 106 -1.59 9.80 10.50
CA ILE A 106 -1.56 11.24 10.82
C ILE A 106 -1.94 11.48 12.28
N LYS A 107 -3.00 10.83 12.76
CA LYS A 107 -3.57 11.01 14.10
C LYS A 107 -2.73 10.40 15.23
N VAL A 108 -2.22 9.20 15.04
CA VAL A 108 -1.65 8.36 16.11
C VAL A 108 -0.14 8.39 16.12
N MET A 109 0.52 8.36 14.95
CA MET A 109 1.98 8.24 14.92
C MET A 109 2.66 9.59 15.24
N PRO A 110 3.63 9.65 16.17
CA PRO A 110 4.41 10.86 16.43
C PRO A 110 5.33 11.24 15.25
N LYS A 111 5.78 12.49 15.19
CA LYS A 111 6.85 12.89 14.25
C LYS A 111 8.14 12.12 14.56
N ASN A 112 8.93 11.80 13.53
CA ASN A 112 10.17 11.03 13.64
C ASN A 112 10.00 9.61 14.21
N SER A 113 8.80 9.02 14.04
CA SER A 113 8.54 7.61 14.32
C SER A 113 8.70 6.76 13.05
N PHE A 114 8.88 5.47 13.27
CA PHE A 114 8.96 4.43 12.27
C PHE A 114 7.85 3.42 12.49
N MET A 115 7.39 2.79 11.42
CA MET A 115 6.36 1.78 11.40
C MET A 115 6.95 0.45 10.93
N ILE A 116 6.49 -0.64 11.54
CA ILE A 116 6.68 -2.00 11.03
C ILE A 116 5.34 -2.73 11.03
N THR A 117 5.10 -3.51 9.98
CA THR A 117 3.87 -4.30 9.84
C THR A 117 4.12 -5.73 10.28
N SER A 118 3.23 -6.27 11.12
CA SER A 118 3.11 -7.70 11.43
C SER A 118 1.75 -8.19 11.00
N LYS A 119 1.69 -8.97 9.91
CA LYS A 119 0.42 -9.47 9.37
C LYS A 119 -0.52 -8.31 9.00
N ALA A 120 -1.70 -8.25 9.63
CA ALA A 120 -2.66 -7.15 9.49
C ALA A 120 -2.47 -6.02 10.53
N ASN A 121 -1.50 -6.15 11.44
CA ASN A 121 -1.26 -5.18 12.50
C ASN A 121 -0.08 -4.28 12.17
N CYS A 122 -0.20 -2.99 12.50
CA CYS A 122 0.88 -2.00 12.36
C CYS A 122 1.36 -1.56 13.74
N TYR A 123 2.67 -1.49 13.93
CA TYR A 123 3.31 -1.01 15.17
C TYR A 123 4.22 0.16 14.85
N TYR A 124 4.31 1.15 15.75
CA TYR A 124 5.24 2.25 15.60
C TYR A 124 6.21 2.38 16.78
N PHE A 125 7.38 2.96 16.52
CA PHE A 125 8.46 3.11 17.48
C PHE A 125 9.39 4.28 17.09
N PHE A 126 10.35 4.66 17.94
CA PHE A 126 11.21 5.83 17.73
C PHE A 126 12.63 5.48 17.25
N THR A 127 13.32 6.42 16.61
CA THR A 127 14.71 6.26 16.11
C THR A 127 15.70 5.76 17.16
N ARG A 128 15.55 6.18 18.43
CA ARG A 128 16.42 5.74 19.53
C ARG A 128 16.33 4.22 19.76
N GLU A 129 15.16 3.63 19.51
CA GLU A 129 14.91 2.18 19.60
C GLU A 129 15.40 1.44 18.35
N LEU A 130 15.39 2.09 17.18
CA LEU A 130 15.95 1.58 15.92
C LEU A 130 17.45 1.27 16.01
N ASN A 131 18.20 2.14 16.70
CA ASN A 131 19.64 1.94 16.95
C ASN A 131 19.92 0.77 17.91
N LEU A 132 18.98 0.43 18.79
CA LEU A 132 19.05 -0.76 19.65
C LEU A 132 18.66 -2.03 18.87
N PHE A 133 17.68 -1.93 17.97
CA PHE A 133 17.28 -3.00 17.03
C PHE A 133 18.45 -3.41 16.11
N ASN A 134 19.11 -2.43 15.48
CA ASN A 134 20.24 -2.66 14.57
C ASN A 134 21.47 -3.31 15.25
N LYS A 135 21.63 -3.14 16.56
CA LYS A 135 22.84 -3.62 17.28
C LYS A 135 22.74 -5.05 17.83
N LYS A 136 21.55 -5.66 17.90
CA LYS A 136 21.40 -6.96 18.58
C LYS A 136 20.39 -7.93 17.98
N ILE A 137 19.49 -7.51 17.08
CA ILE A 137 18.34 -8.36 16.75
C ILE A 137 17.90 -8.17 15.29
N GLN A 138 18.77 -8.50 14.33
CA GLN A 138 18.31 -8.75 12.98
C GLN A 138 17.72 -10.17 12.83
N TYR A 139 18.00 -11.09 13.77
CA TYR A 139 17.61 -12.51 13.60
C TYR A 139 16.53 -13.00 14.59
N LYS A 140 16.52 -12.56 15.86
CA LYS A 140 15.66 -13.17 16.89
C LYS A 140 14.21 -12.65 16.90
N LEU A 141 13.99 -11.35 16.70
CA LEU A 141 12.65 -10.76 16.53
C LEU A 141 12.04 -11.11 15.18
N ILE A 142 12.86 -11.29 14.13
CA ILE A 142 12.42 -11.83 12.85
C ILE A 142 11.97 -13.29 13.00
N LEU A 143 12.67 -14.12 13.81
CA LEU A 143 12.27 -15.51 14.08
C LEU A 143 10.93 -15.62 14.83
N ASP A 144 10.70 -14.79 15.87
CA ASP A 144 9.41 -14.80 16.58
C ASP A 144 8.26 -14.20 15.74
N PHE A 145 8.57 -13.30 14.80
CA PHE A 145 7.63 -12.82 13.76
C PHE A 145 7.30 -13.88 12.71
N TYR A 146 8.26 -14.75 12.35
CA TYR A 146 8.16 -15.75 11.29
C TYR A 146 7.35 -17.00 11.68
N LEU A 147 7.22 -17.31 12.98
CA LEU A 147 6.61 -18.57 13.47
C LEU A 147 5.07 -18.61 13.40
N MET A 148 4.43 -17.61 12.81
CA MET A 148 3.01 -17.37 13.02
C MET A 148 2.17 -17.68 11.76
N LYS A 149 2.04 -18.96 11.40
CA LYS A 149 1.07 -19.59 10.46
C LYS A 149 0.29 -18.63 9.53
N ILE A 150 0.93 -18.14 8.47
CA ILE A 150 0.27 -17.50 7.31
C ILE A 150 0.67 -18.29 6.06
N LYS A 151 -0.26 -18.50 5.13
CA LYS A 151 0.07 -19.00 3.79
C LYS A 151 0.76 -17.88 3.01
N ARG A 152 2.07 -17.78 3.18
CA ARG A 152 2.96 -16.90 2.42
C ARG A 152 2.84 -17.23 0.93
N LEU A 153 2.65 -16.22 0.09
CA LEU A 153 2.61 -16.40 -1.37
C LEU A 153 4.03 -16.30 -1.94
N PHE A 154 4.63 -15.10 -1.96
CA PHE A 154 5.98 -14.86 -2.50
C PHE A 154 6.67 -13.63 -1.85
N VAL A 155 8.00 -13.51 -2.02
CA VAL A 155 8.83 -12.39 -1.57
C VAL A 155 9.36 -11.62 -2.78
N ILE A 156 9.27 -10.30 -2.77
CA ILE A 156 9.86 -9.42 -3.79
C ILE A 156 11.06 -8.69 -3.17
N SER A 157 12.22 -8.81 -3.82
CA SER A 157 13.43 -8.05 -3.47
C SER A 157 13.62 -6.91 -4.46
N PHE A 158 13.59 -5.66 -3.99
CA PHE A 158 13.74 -4.47 -4.83
C PHE A 158 15.19 -4.09 -5.12
N SER A 159 16.17 -4.82 -4.57
CA SER A 159 17.61 -4.58 -4.78
C SER A 159 18.12 -4.92 -6.19
N LYS A 160 17.27 -5.44 -7.08
CA LYS A 160 17.63 -5.91 -8.43
C LYS A 160 16.72 -5.37 -9.54
N LEU A 161 15.88 -4.37 -9.27
CA LEU A 161 15.11 -3.60 -10.25
C LEU A 161 15.76 -2.24 -10.50
#